data_AF-A0A1Z4KHY8-F1
#
_entry.id   AF-A0A1Z4KHY8-F1
#
_cell.length_a   1.000
_cell.length_b   1.000
_cell.length_c   1.000
_cell.angle_alpha   90.00
_cell.angle_beta   90.00
_cell.angle_gamma   90.00
#
_symmetry.space_group_name_H-M   'P 1'
#
loop_
_entity.id
_entity.type
_entity.pdbx_description
1 polymer ?
#
loop_
_entity_poly.entity_id
_entity_poly.type
_entity_poly.pdbx_seq_one_letter_code
_entity_poly.pdbx_strand_id
1 'polypeptide(L)'
;MGLIHIRRLQLTRRQFLQLSGMSSVSLLLGGCGTPALEDLVGTVSQPLNQKVEKLIFNPQKLVPEFSPSEIQPEGLIVNSFRSTPIIDVDKYRLIVDGEVNHPLNISMAEIQNLPLTSMIIRHVCVEGWAAIVQWGGVQLREIIALAQPKENVQYVYFKSADGYYESWDIASALHPQTLLAYEKNGESLPIDNGAPLRLAAPIKLGYKQSKWVTQITLASHLSIFKGYWEDKGYEWFAGI
;
A
#
# COMPACT_ATOMS: atom_id res chain seq x y z
N MET A 1 19.94 -43.33 -47.41
CA MET A 1 19.87 -42.30 -46.34
C MET A 1 18.60 -41.49 -46.57
N GLY A 2 17.55 -41.75 -45.78
CA GLY A 2 16.26 -41.06 -45.89
C GLY A 2 16.24 -39.76 -45.08
N LEU A 3 15.89 -38.65 -45.72
CA LEU A 3 15.74 -37.35 -45.07
C LEU A 3 14.39 -37.29 -44.33
N ILE A 4 14.44 -37.08 -43.01
CA ILE A 4 13.26 -36.89 -42.16
C ILE A 4 12.67 -35.50 -42.43
N HIS A 5 11.45 -35.45 -42.94
CA HIS A 5 10.67 -34.20 -43.05
C HIS A 5 9.98 -33.88 -41.72
N ILE A 6 10.46 -32.86 -41.03
CA ILE A 6 9.77 -32.30 -39.85
C ILE A 6 8.69 -31.34 -40.36
N ARG A 7 7.42 -31.75 -40.28
CA ARG A 7 6.28 -30.84 -40.51
C ARG A 7 6.17 -29.88 -39.32
N ARG A 8 6.50 -28.60 -39.53
CA ARG A 8 6.11 -27.53 -38.60
C ARG A 8 4.59 -27.33 -38.69
N LEU A 9 3.88 -27.51 -37.59
CA LEU A 9 2.49 -27.09 -37.45
C LEU A 9 2.45 -25.55 -37.52
N GLN A 10 1.96 -25.00 -38.61
CA GLN A 10 1.71 -23.57 -38.75
C GLN A 10 0.32 -23.25 -38.19
N LEU A 11 0.24 -22.95 -36.89
CA LEU A 11 -0.97 -22.40 -36.29
C LEU A 11 -1.09 -20.93 -36.70
N THR A 12 -2.21 -20.58 -37.32
CA THR A 12 -2.51 -19.18 -37.64
C THR A 12 -2.87 -18.41 -36.36
N ARG A 13 -2.62 -17.10 -36.34
CA ARG A 13 -2.92 -16.22 -35.19
C ARG A 13 -4.41 -16.31 -34.76
N ARG A 14 -5.31 -16.55 -35.71
CA ARG A 14 -6.74 -16.75 -35.48
C ARG A 14 -7.05 -18.10 -34.83
N GLN A 15 -6.39 -19.18 -35.27
CA GLN A 15 -6.53 -20.50 -34.65
C GLN A 15 -5.95 -20.52 -33.24
N PHE A 16 -4.84 -19.82 -33.01
CA PHE A 16 -4.29 -19.64 -31.65
C PHE A 16 -5.30 -18.95 -30.72
N LEU A 17 -5.91 -17.85 -31.17
CA LEU A 17 -6.93 -17.12 -30.38
C LEU A 17 -8.20 -17.93 -30.13
N GLN A 18 -8.64 -18.75 -31.09
CA GLN A 18 -9.80 -19.64 -30.93
C GLN A 18 -9.50 -20.79 -29.97
N LEU A 19 -8.30 -21.39 -30.06
CA LEU A 19 -7.85 -22.43 -29.13
C LEU A 19 -7.65 -21.88 -27.71
N SER A 20 -7.09 -20.68 -27.56
CA SER A 20 -6.93 -20.05 -26.24
C SER A 20 -8.26 -19.59 -25.63
N GLY A 21 -9.25 -19.21 -26.46
CA GLY A 21 -10.56 -18.77 -25.99
C GLY A 21 -11.44 -19.89 -25.42
N MET A 22 -11.23 -21.14 -25.84
CA MET A 22 -12.06 -22.28 -25.40
C MET A 22 -11.54 -22.99 -24.15
N SER A 23 -10.33 -22.69 -23.67
CA SER A 23 -9.73 -23.38 -22.53
C SER A 23 -9.80 -22.60 -21.21
N SER A 24 -10.04 -21.28 -21.23
CA SER A 24 -9.99 -20.45 -20.01
C SER A 24 -11.28 -19.74 -19.63
N VAL A 25 -12.23 -19.55 -20.55
CA VAL A 25 -13.41 -18.69 -20.28
C VAL A 25 -14.64 -19.48 -19.80
N SER A 26 -14.76 -20.76 -20.17
CA SER A 26 -15.96 -21.55 -19.82
C SER A 26 -15.96 -22.13 -18.40
N LEU A 27 -14.82 -22.09 -17.69
CA LEU A 27 -14.73 -22.54 -16.28
C LEU A 27 -14.85 -21.39 -15.27
N LEU A 28 -14.81 -20.13 -15.72
CA LEU A 28 -14.80 -18.94 -14.84
C LEU A 28 -16.09 -18.12 -14.85
N LEU A 29 -17.05 -18.44 -15.72
CA LEU A 29 -18.33 -17.73 -15.78
C LEU A 29 -19.48 -18.44 -15.05
N GLY A 30 -19.16 -19.33 -14.12
CA GLY A 30 -20.09 -19.86 -13.12
C GLY A 30 -20.19 -18.94 -11.90
N GLY A 31 -20.53 -17.67 -12.12
CA GLY A 31 -20.77 -16.70 -11.06
C GLY A 31 -22.05 -17.00 -10.30
N CYS A 32 -21.95 -17.81 -9.25
CA CYS A 32 -22.88 -17.81 -8.13
C CYS A 32 -22.05 -17.84 -6.85
N GLY A 33 -21.95 -16.68 -6.19
CA GLY A 33 -21.23 -16.46 -4.95
C GLY A 33 -21.61 -17.50 -3.90
N THR A 34 -20.65 -18.35 -3.56
CA THR A 34 -20.65 -19.06 -2.29
C THR A 34 -19.40 -18.59 -1.54
N PRO A 35 -19.50 -18.24 -0.24
CA PRO A 35 -18.36 -17.75 0.54
C PRO A 35 -17.14 -18.67 0.46
N ALA A 36 -17.37 -19.98 0.37
CA ALA A 36 -16.32 -20.97 0.23
C ALA A 36 -15.56 -20.89 -1.11
N LEU A 37 -16.21 -20.48 -2.21
CA LEU A 37 -15.56 -20.25 -3.50
C LEU A 37 -14.82 -18.92 -3.52
N GLU A 38 -15.34 -17.86 -2.86
CA GLU A 38 -14.62 -16.59 -2.71
C GLU A 38 -13.35 -16.76 -1.87
N ASP A 39 -13.43 -17.47 -0.74
CA ASP A 39 -12.27 -17.81 0.08
C ASP A 39 -11.25 -18.67 -0.69
N LEU A 40 -11.72 -19.64 -1.49
CA LEU A 40 -10.84 -20.50 -2.29
C LEU A 40 -10.18 -19.72 -3.43
N VAL A 41 -10.95 -18.91 -4.17
CA VAL A 41 -10.44 -18.06 -5.25
C VAL A 41 -9.46 -17.04 -4.70
N GLY A 42 -9.77 -16.40 -3.57
CA GLY A 42 -8.85 -15.51 -2.87
C GLY A 42 -7.57 -16.24 -2.48
N THR A 43 -7.66 -17.38 -1.79
CA THR A 43 -6.49 -18.16 -1.34
C THR A 43 -5.57 -18.60 -2.49
N VAL A 44 -6.13 -18.90 -3.66
CA VAL A 44 -5.37 -19.35 -4.84
C VAL A 44 -4.86 -18.20 -5.69
N SER A 45 -5.67 -17.17 -5.91
CA SER A 45 -5.33 -16.05 -6.80
C SER A 45 -4.46 -15.00 -6.12
N GLN A 46 -4.62 -14.77 -4.81
CA GLN A 46 -3.91 -13.73 -4.08
C GLN A 46 -2.38 -13.89 -4.13
N PRO A 47 -1.79 -15.09 -3.90
CA PRO A 47 -0.34 -15.26 -4.02
C PRO A 47 0.18 -15.03 -5.45
N LEU A 48 -0.64 -15.31 -6.46
CA LEU A 48 -0.30 -15.05 -7.85
C LEU A 48 -0.39 -13.55 -8.17
N ASN A 49 -1.48 -12.89 -7.75
CA ASN A 49 -1.68 -11.44 -7.88
C ASN A 49 -0.52 -10.70 -7.23
N GLN A 50 -0.18 -11.01 -5.98
CA GLN A 50 0.95 -10.39 -5.28
C GLN A 50 2.27 -10.55 -6.01
N LYS A 51 2.56 -11.74 -6.57
CA LYS A 51 3.78 -11.97 -7.35
C LYS A 51 3.79 -11.14 -8.63
N VAL A 52 2.67 -11.07 -9.33
CA VAL A 52 2.52 -10.29 -10.56
C VAL A 52 2.62 -8.80 -10.27
N GLU A 53 1.91 -8.31 -9.26
CA GLU A 53 1.93 -6.92 -8.81
C GLU A 53 3.33 -6.52 -8.35
N LYS A 54 4.01 -7.34 -7.54
CA LYS A 54 5.40 -7.10 -7.14
C LYS A 54 6.37 -7.13 -8.33
N LEU A 55 6.12 -7.97 -9.34
CA LEU A 55 6.95 -8.05 -10.54
C LEU A 55 6.78 -6.84 -11.45
N ILE A 56 5.56 -6.29 -11.55
CA ILE A 56 5.24 -5.13 -12.39
C ILE A 56 5.54 -3.82 -11.65
N PHE A 57 5.48 -3.81 -10.32
CA PHE A 57 5.77 -2.64 -9.49
C PHE A 57 7.22 -2.17 -9.71
N ASN A 58 7.36 -0.95 -10.21
CA ASN A 58 8.64 -0.27 -10.32
C ASN A 58 8.75 0.75 -9.19
N PRO A 59 9.55 0.48 -8.13
CA PRO A 59 9.63 1.35 -6.96
C PRO A 59 10.26 2.73 -7.23
N GLN A 60 10.81 2.95 -8.42
CA GLN A 60 11.40 4.23 -8.84
C GLN A 60 10.50 5.02 -9.80
N LYS A 61 9.38 4.43 -10.26
CA LYS A 61 8.46 5.12 -11.17
C LYS A 61 7.49 5.99 -10.37
N LEU A 62 7.65 7.29 -10.50
CA LEU A 62 6.73 8.26 -9.89
C LEU A 62 5.34 8.22 -10.55
N VAL A 63 4.31 8.33 -9.72
CA VAL A 63 2.93 8.60 -10.13
C VAL A 63 2.82 10.10 -10.42
N PRO A 64 2.26 10.50 -11.58
CA PRO A 64 2.04 11.90 -11.90
C PRO A 64 1.21 12.62 -10.81
N GLU A 65 1.64 13.82 -10.47
CA GLU A 65 0.92 14.68 -9.53
C GLU A 65 -0.13 15.55 -10.22
N PHE A 66 -1.17 15.89 -9.47
CA PHE A 66 -2.21 16.81 -9.90
C PHE A 66 -1.79 18.27 -9.67
N SER A 67 -2.46 19.20 -10.34
CA SER A 67 -2.27 20.63 -10.09
C SER A 67 -3.01 21.09 -8.82
N PRO A 68 -2.59 22.19 -8.17
CA PRO A 68 -3.29 22.75 -7.02
C PRO A 68 -4.77 23.08 -7.27
N SER A 69 -5.12 23.47 -8.51
CA SER A 69 -6.51 23.75 -8.90
C SER A 69 -7.42 22.52 -8.93
N GLU A 70 -6.85 21.33 -8.93
CA GLU A 70 -7.61 20.06 -8.95
C GLU A 70 -7.86 19.50 -7.54
N ILE A 71 -7.30 20.11 -6.49
CA ILE A 71 -7.55 19.71 -5.10
C ILE A 71 -9.06 19.77 -4.83
N GLN A 72 -9.56 18.74 -4.15
CA GLN A 72 -10.96 18.61 -3.73
C GLN A 72 -11.01 18.72 -2.20
N PRO A 73 -11.13 19.94 -1.61
CA PRO A 73 -10.94 20.16 -0.18
C PRO A 73 -11.83 19.28 0.71
N GLU A 74 -13.08 19.11 0.28
CA GLU A 74 -14.13 18.32 0.95
C GLU A 74 -14.33 16.94 0.33
N GLY A 75 -13.50 16.55 -0.65
CA GLY A 75 -13.65 15.27 -1.35
C GLY A 75 -13.17 14.07 -0.53
N LEU A 76 -12.27 14.30 0.44
CA LEU A 76 -11.72 13.22 1.27
C LEU A 76 -12.70 12.81 2.35
N ILE A 77 -13.39 11.70 2.13
CA ILE A 77 -14.31 11.10 3.11
C ILE A 77 -13.51 10.56 4.31
N VAL A 78 -13.98 10.84 5.52
CA VAL A 78 -13.40 10.32 6.76
C VAL A 78 -13.95 8.93 7.03
N ASN A 79 -13.13 7.91 6.77
CA ASN A 79 -13.40 6.53 7.20
C ASN A 79 -12.47 6.16 8.36
N SER A 80 -13.07 5.60 9.41
CA SER A 80 -12.39 5.20 10.65
C SER A 80 -12.75 3.75 10.97
N PHE A 81 -11.74 2.95 11.32
CA PHE A 81 -11.94 1.56 11.75
C PHE A 81 -12.69 1.50 13.09
N ARG A 82 -12.38 2.43 14.00
CA ARG A 82 -13.05 2.61 15.29
C ARG A 82 -13.30 4.09 15.56
N SER A 83 -12.84 4.56 16.72
CA SER A 83 -12.98 5.93 17.22
C SER A 83 -11.75 6.76 16.90
N THR A 84 -11.93 8.06 16.70
CA THR A 84 -10.83 9.01 16.56
C THR A 84 -10.09 9.15 17.89
N PRO A 85 -8.80 8.74 17.98
CA PRO A 85 -8.00 8.90 19.19
C PRO A 85 -7.68 10.37 19.43
N ILE A 86 -7.62 10.76 20.71
CA ILE A 86 -7.13 12.07 21.13
C ILE A 86 -5.66 11.91 21.47
N ILE A 87 -4.79 12.51 20.66
CA ILE A 87 -3.33 12.41 20.80
C ILE A 87 -2.79 13.77 21.23
N ASP A 88 -2.07 13.78 22.35
CA ASP A 88 -1.27 14.93 22.79
C ASP A 88 0.02 14.97 21.95
N VAL A 89 0.14 15.99 21.09
CA VAL A 89 1.23 16.13 20.12
C VAL A 89 2.59 16.29 20.81
N ASP A 90 2.65 16.94 21.97
CA ASP A 90 3.90 17.17 22.70
C ASP A 90 4.45 15.88 23.32
N LYS A 91 3.53 14.99 23.71
CA LYS A 91 3.85 13.67 24.27
C LYS A 91 3.95 12.58 23.22
N TYR A 92 3.49 12.84 22.00
CA TYR A 92 3.53 11.87 20.92
C TYR A 92 4.96 11.41 20.63
N ARG A 93 5.11 10.12 20.40
CA ARG A 93 6.34 9.52 19.90
C ARG A 93 6.04 8.49 18.83
N LEU A 94 6.83 8.50 17.76
CA LEU A 94 6.88 7.43 16.77
C LEU A 94 7.99 6.46 17.16
N ILE A 95 7.62 5.19 17.37
CA ILE A 95 8.57 4.12 17.62
C ILE A 95 8.96 3.49 16.28
N VAL A 96 10.26 3.29 16.03
CA VAL A 96 10.76 2.51 14.89
C VAL A 96 11.64 1.38 15.41
N ASP A 97 11.23 0.13 15.18
CA ASP A 97 11.88 -1.05 15.75
C ASP A 97 11.88 -2.28 14.83
N GLY A 98 12.15 -3.46 15.39
CA GLY A 98 12.27 -4.72 14.66
C GLY A 98 13.69 -4.99 14.17
N GLU A 99 13.83 -5.35 12.91
CA GLU A 99 15.10 -5.69 12.26
C GLU A 99 15.88 -4.44 11.82
N VAL A 100 16.24 -3.62 12.79
CA VAL A 100 16.99 -2.36 12.63
C VAL A 100 18.26 -2.37 13.48
N ASN A 101 19.27 -1.59 13.09
CA ASN A 101 20.50 -1.42 13.87
C ASN A 101 20.39 -0.27 14.87
N HIS A 102 19.51 0.70 14.63
CA HIS A 102 19.29 1.85 15.50
C HIS A 102 17.78 2.05 15.75
N PRO A 103 17.18 1.39 16.75
CA PRO A 103 15.80 1.63 17.11
C PRO A 103 15.55 3.10 17.46
N LEU A 104 14.43 3.66 17.01
CA LEU A 104 14.09 5.07 17.19
C LEU A 104 12.87 5.24 18.09
N ASN A 105 12.85 6.37 18.80
CA ASN A 105 11.71 6.84 19.59
C ASN A 105 11.63 8.38 19.44
N ILE A 106 11.07 8.83 18.32
CA ILE A 106 11.19 10.22 17.84
C ILE A 106 9.91 11.02 18.07
N SER A 107 10.06 12.27 18.48
CA SER A 107 8.98 13.23 18.68
C SER A 107 8.45 13.81 17.37
N MET A 108 7.27 14.45 17.40
CA MET A 108 6.78 15.21 16.24
C MET A 108 7.73 16.33 15.84
N ALA A 109 8.35 17.03 16.80
CA ALA A 109 9.30 18.10 16.51
C ALA A 109 10.54 17.59 15.75
N GLU A 110 11.06 16.42 16.11
CA GLU A 110 12.17 15.79 15.39
C GLU A 110 11.76 15.34 13.99
N ILE A 111 10.56 14.80 13.83
CA ILE A 111 10.00 14.45 12.50
C ILE A 111 9.86 15.68 11.62
N GLN A 112 9.37 16.80 12.17
CA GLN A 112 9.18 18.07 11.45
C GLN A 112 10.51 18.79 11.12
N ASN A 113 11.60 18.44 11.79
CA ASN A 113 12.95 18.92 11.45
C ASN A 113 13.57 18.21 10.24
N LEU A 114 12.97 17.12 9.76
CA LEU A 114 13.39 16.43 8.54
C LEU A 114 12.84 17.15 7.29
N PRO A 115 13.41 16.90 6.10
CA PRO A 115 12.98 17.57 4.87
C PRO A 115 11.48 17.37 4.58
N LEU A 116 10.72 18.46 4.59
CA LEU A 116 9.32 18.49 4.17
C LEU A 116 9.23 18.17 2.67
N THR A 117 8.44 17.17 2.35
CA THR A 117 8.03 16.80 0.98
C THR A 117 6.53 16.95 0.89
N SER A 118 6.04 17.58 -0.17
CA SER A 118 4.61 17.66 -0.46
C SER A 118 4.31 17.05 -1.82
N MET A 119 3.16 16.40 -1.93
CA MET A 119 2.67 15.87 -3.20
C MET A 119 1.15 16.02 -3.34
N ILE A 120 0.67 16.28 -4.55
CA ILE A 120 -0.77 16.33 -4.84
C ILE A 120 -1.16 15.04 -5.57
N ILE A 121 -1.88 14.16 -4.86
CA ILE A 121 -2.20 12.82 -5.34
C ILE A 121 -3.69 12.53 -5.24
N ARG A 122 -4.13 11.53 -6.00
CA ARG A 122 -5.47 10.95 -5.85
C ARG A 122 -5.43 9.88 -4.77
N HIS A 123 -6.10 10.14 -3.65
CA HIS A 123 -6.41 9.13 -2.65
C HIS A 123 -7.60 8.30 -3.14
N VAL A 124 -7.44 6.98 -3.24
CA VAL A 124 -8.47 6.07 -3.76
C VAL A 124 -8.88 5.08 -2.69
N CYS A 125 -10.18 5.01 -2.40
CA CYS A 125 -10.73 4.04 -1.45
C CYS A 125 -11.30 2.82 -2.18
N VAL A 126 -11.19 1.67 -1.52
CA VAL A 126 -11.79 0.40 -1.98
C VAL A 126 -13.32 0.46 -2.07
N GLU A 127 -13.96 1.39 -1.34
CA GLU A 127 -15.41 1.62 -1.36
C GLU A 127 -15.90 2.41 -2.60
N GLY A 128 -15.02 2.68 -3.56
CA GLY A 128 -15.40 3.24 -4.86
C GLY A 128 -15.37 4.77 -4.96
N TRP A 129 -14.89 5.46 -3.92
CA TRP A 129 -14.69 6.91 -3.94
C TRP A 129 -13.20 7.26 -4.02
N ALA A 130 -12.90 8.47 -4.51
CA ALA A 130 -11.55 9.00 -4.57
C ALA A 130 -11.55 10.53 -4.42
N ALA A 131 -10.45 11.07 -3.90
CA ALA A 131 -10.27 12.49 -3.69
C ALA A 131 -8.87 12.95 -4.10
N ILE A 132 -8.76 14.10 -4.76
CA ILE A 132 -7.46 14.74 -5.03
C ILE A 132 -7.08 15.58 -3.80
N VAL A 133 -5.97 15.24 -3.16
CA VAL A 133 -5.54 15.81 -1.88
C VAL A 133 -4.05 16.12 -1.96
N GLN A 134 -3.65 17.27 -1.42
CA GLN A 134 -2.24 17.55 -1.16
C GLN A 134 -1.87 17.01 0.22
N TRP A 135 -0.83 16.19 0.27
CA TRP A 135 -0.24 15.70 1.52
C TRP A 135 1.14 16.33 1.69
N GLY A 136 1.44 16.82 2.89
CA GLY A 136 2.75 17.30 3.29
C GLY A 136 3.28 16.50 4.47
N GLY A 137 4.56 16.13 4.43
CA GLY A 137 5.22 15.46 5.53
C GLY A 137 6.64 15.00 5.20
N VAL A 138 7.13 14.00 5.92
CA VAL A 138 8.45 13.40 5.65
C VAL A 138 8.29 12.16 4.80
N GLN A 139 9.21 11.92 3.87
CA GLN A 139 9.25 10.63 3.16
C GLN A 139 9.58 9.51 4.15
N LEU A 140 8.80 8.42 4.13
CA LEU A 140 8.96 7.31 5.06
C LEU A 140 10.36 6.69 4.99
N ARG A 141 10.98 6.69 3.80
CA ARG A 141 12.36 6.23 3.60
C ARG A 141 13.39 6.97 4.44
N GLU A 142 13.18 8.25 4.75
CA GLU A 142 14.11 9.04 5.56
C GLU A 142 14.09 8.57 7.02
N ILE A 143 12.89 8.31 7.55
CA ILE A 143 12.71 7.72 8.89
C ILE A 143 13.30 6.31 8.96
N ILE A 144 13.05 5.48 7.95
CA ILE A 144 13.62 4.13 7.88
C ILE A 144 15.15 4.20 7.80
N ALA A 145 15.71 5.10 7.00
CA ALA A 145 17.16 5.26 6.87
C ALA A 145 17.83 5.63 8.20
N LEU A 146 17.23 6.52 9.00
CA LEU A 146 17.70 6.86 10.35
C LEU A 146 17.78 5.64 11.27
N ALA A 147 16.87 4.68 11.11
CA ALA A 147 16.85 3.46 11.90
C ALA A 147 17.90 2.42 11.45
N GLN A 148 18.50 2.60 10.27
CA GLN A 148 19.50 1.70 9.69
C GLN A 148 18.99 0.26 9.58
N PRO A 149 18.10 -0.05 8.61
CA PRO A 149 17.49 -1.38 8.46
C PRO A 149 18.56 -2.45 8.19
N LYS A 150 18.32 -3.67 8.68
CA LYS A 150 19.15 -4.85 8.32
C LYS A 150 18.91 -5.23 6.86
N GLU A 151 19.90 -5.88 6.23
CA GLU A 151 19.90 -6.19 4.79
C GLU A 151 18.72 -7.07 4.33
N ASN A 152 18.20 -7.92 5.21
CA ASN A 152 17.16 -8.89 4.92
C ASN A 152 15.73 -8.38 5.18
N VAL A 153 15.53 -7.11 5.54
CA VAL A 153 14.18 -6.54 5.72
C VAL A 153 13.41 -6.61 4.40
N GLN A 154 12.19 -7.14 4.45
CA GLN A 154 11.30 -7.27 3.31
C GLN A 154 9.94 -6.61 3.54
N TYR A 155 9.58 -6.33 4.79
CA TYR A 155 8.27 -5.86 5.20
C TYR A 155 8.36 -4.78 6.26
N VAL A 156 7.35 -3.91 6.27
CA VAL A 156 7.17 -2.84 7.25
C VAL A 156 5.77 -2.96 7.84
N TYR A 157 5.69 -3.04 9.15
CA TYR A 157 4.44 -3.08 9.91
C TYR A 157 4.14 -1.73 10.53
N PHE A 158 2.88 -1.36 10.54
CA PHE A 158 2.39 -0.13 11.15
C PHE A 158 1.39 -0.47 12.24
N LYS A 159 1.48 0.24 13.37
CA LYS A 159 0.42 0.27 14.39
C LYS A 159 -0.09 1.68 14.57
N SER A 160 -1.39 1.77 14.78
CA SER A 160 -2.11 3.03 14.93
C SER A 160 -2.66 3.17 16.35
N ALA A 161 -2.85 4.41 16.80
CA ALA A 161 -3.32 4.70 18.15
C ALA A 161 -4.74 4.17 18.45
N ASP A 162 -5.57 3.97 17.42
CA ASP A 162 -6.91 3.37 17.53
C ASP A 162 -6.90 1.82 17.55
N GLY A 163 -5.71 1.23 17.48
CA GLY A 163 -5.50 -0.22 17.41
C GLY A 163 -5.50 -0.78 15.98
N TYR A 164 -5.65 0.05 14.95
CA TYR A 164 -5.49 -0.39 13.55
C TYR A 164 -4.05 -0.85 13.29
N TYR A 165 -3.90 -1.93 12.54
CA TYR A 165 -2.59 -2.47 12.17
C TYR A 165 -2.56 -2.85 10.70
N GLU A 166 -1.38 -2.72 10.11
CA GLU A 166 -1.17 -2.85 8.67
C GLU A 166 0.27 -3.31 8.38
N SER A 167 0.50 -3.94 7.23
CA SER A 167 1.84 -4.22 6.71
C SER A 167 1.97 -3.94 5.22
N TRP A 168 3.12 -3.40 4.84
CA TRP A 168 3.51 -3.12 3.47
C TRP A 168 4.80 -3.87 3.13
N ASP A 169 5.04 -4.13 1.84
CA ASP A 169 6.37 -4.51 1.37
C ASP A 169 7.35 -3.34 1.51
N ILE A 170 8.63 -3.65 1.75
CA ILE A 170 9.67 -2.63 1.95
C ILE A 170 9.84 -1.73 0.72
N ALA A 171 9.60 -2.23 -0.50
CA ALA A 171 9.76 -1.44 -1.72
C ALA A 171 8.69 -0.33 -1.81
N SER A 172 7.44 -0.64 -1.46
CA SER A 172 6.37 0.36 -1.34
C SER A 172 6.64 1.36 -0.20
N ALA A 173 7.16 0.89 0.94
CA ALA A 173 7.49 1.76 2.07
C ALA A 173 8.64 2.75 1.73
N LEU A 174 9.60 2.32 0.91
CA LEU A 174 10.73 3.14 0.46
C LEU A 174 10.44 3.96 -0.81
N HIS A 175 9.25 3.84 -1.39
CA HIS A 175 8.87 4.57 -2.58
C HIS A 175 8.97 6.10 -2.35
N PRO A 176 9.49 6.89 -3.31
CA PRO A 176 9.67 8.34 -3.12
C PRO A 176 8.38 9.13 -2.80
N GLN A 177 7.22 8.58 -3.19
CA GLN A 177 5.89 9.15 -2.89
C GLN A 177 5.17 8.40 -1.77
N THR A 178 5.89 7.82 -0.81
CA THR A 178 5.32 7.31 0.43
C THR A 178 5.70 8.25 1.56
N LEU A 179 4.72 8.98 2.08
CA LEU A 179 4.90 9.98 3.14
C LEU A 179 4.34 9.48 4.48
N LEU A 180 5.01 9.87 5.55
CA LEU A 180 4.40 10.11 6.85
C LEU A 180 3.94 11.56 6.88
N ALA A 181 2.68 11.77 6.55
CA ALA A 181 2.06 13.08 6.39
C ALA A 181 1.59 13.65 7.73
N TYR A 182 1.85 14.94 7.93
CA TYR A 182 1.38 15.76 9.04
C TYR A 182 0.71 17.08 8.57
N GLU A 183 0.58 17.27 7.25
CA GLU A 183 -0.18 18.34 6.61
C GLU A 183 -1.19 17.78 5.59
N LYS A 184 -2.34 18.47 5.46
CA LYS A 184 -3.36 18.23 4.42
C LYS A 184 -3.73 19.57 3.80
N ASN A 185 -3.64 19.66 2.46
CA ASN A 185 -4.03 20.84 1.68
C ASN A 185 -3.35 22.15 2.14
N GLY A 186 -2.06 22.06 2.48
CA GLY A 186 -1.26 23.21 2.94
C GLY A 186 -1.49 23.63 4.39
N GLU A 187 -2.36 22.92 5.12
CA GLU A 187 -2.71 23.19 6.51
C GLU A 187 -2.31 22.02 7.41
N SER A 188 -2.31 22.26 8.73
CA SER A 188 -2.11 21.21 9.73
C SER A 188 -3.11 20.06 9.53
N LEU A 189 -2.65 18.82 9.65
CA LEU A 189 -3.49 17.63 9.46
C LEU A 189 -4.67 17.63 10.44
N PRO A 190 -5.93 17.50 9.97
CA PRO A 190 -7.08 17.35 10.86
C PRO A 190 -7.04 16.02 11.65
N ILE A 191 -7.52 16.06 12.89
CA ILE A 191 -7.52 14.89 13.81
C ILE A 191 -8.24 13.69 13.18
N ASP A 192 -9.41 13.90 12.56
CA ASP A 192 -10.16 12.84 11.88
C ASP A 192 -9.47 12.25 10.65
N ASN A 193 -8.58 13.03 10.02
CA ASN A 193 -7.76 12.58 8.89
C ASN A 193 -6.47 11.89 9.32
N GLY A 194 -6.15 11.82 10.61
CA GLY A 194 -5.03 11.02 11.13
C GLY A 194 -3.97 11.77 11.92
N ALA A 195 -4.24 12.99 12.39
CA ALA A 195 -3.26 13.78 13.13
C ALA A 195 -2.80 13.09 14.43
N PRO A 196 -1.51 13.13 14.78
CA PRO A 196 -0.50 14.02 14.21
C PRO A 196 0.23 13.44 12.99
N LEU A 197 0.08 12.14 12.69
CA LEU A 197 0.88 11.46 11.67
C LEU A 197 0.11 10.33 11.00
N ARG A 198 0.10 10.30 9.66
CA ARG A 198 -0.53 9.23 8.87
C ARG A 198 0.34 8.79 7.70
N LEU A 199 0.05 7.62 7.14
CA LEU A 199 0.56 7.24 5.82
C LEU A 199 -0.22 7.95 4.71
N ALA A 200 0.48 8.42 3.69
CA ALA A 200 -0.08 8.90 2.44
C ALA A 200 0.78 8.44 1.26
N ALA A 201 0.18 7.76 0.28
CA ALA A 201 0.88 7.31 -0.92
C ALA A 201 -0.08 7.16 -2.11
N PRO A 202 0.34 7.44 -3.36
CA PRO A 202 -0.49 7.23 -4.54
C PRO A 202 -0.51 5.78 -5.02
N ILE A 203 0.37 4.93 -4.47
CA ILE A 203 0.59 3.55 -4.91
C ILE A 203 -0.15 2.50 -4.08
N LYS A 204 -1.01 2.91 -3.13
CA LYS A 204 -1.76 2.02 -2.25
C LYS A 204 -3.19 2.53 -2.05
N LEU A 205 -4.14 1.61 -1.94
CA LEU A 205 -5.54 1.93 -1.59
C LEU A 205 -5.66 2.53 -0.17
N GLY A 206 -6.76 3.25 0.06
CA GLY A 206 -6.99 4.04 1.28
C GLY A 206 -6.92 3.24 2.58
N TYR A 207 -7.38 1.98 2.59
CA TYR A 207 -7.32 1.15 3.81
C TYR A 207 -5.88 0.78 4.21
N LYS A 208 -4.95 0.73 3.25
CA LYS A 208 -3.52 0.52 3.53
C LYS A 208 -2.89 1.75 4.20
N GLN A 209 -3.47 2.93 4.01
CA GLN A 209 -2.90 4.21 4.44
C GLN A 209 -3.29 4.53 5.88
N SER A 210 -2.64 3.85 6.83
CA SER A 210 -2.86 3.95 8.28
C SER A 210 -2.89 5.41 8.78
N LYS A 211 -3.90 5.72 9.59
CA LYS A 211 -4.03 6.99 10.32
C LYS A 211 -3.45 6.86 11.72
N TRP A 212 -3.03 7.95 12.36
CA TRP A 212 -2.57 7.94 13.75
C TRP A 212 -1.44 6.94 14.01
N VAL A 213 -0.48 6.86 13.09
CA VAL A 213 0.63 5.90 13.17
C VAL A 213 1.42 6.17 14.45
N THR A 214 1.76 5.13 15.20
CA THR A 214 2.51 5.22 16.47
C THR A 214 3.75 4.32 16.49
N GLN A 215 3.75 3.26 15.68
CA GLN A 215 4.87 2.33 15.60
C GLN A 215 5.08 1.87 14.15
N ILE A 216 6.35 1.74 13.78
CA ILE A 216 6.85 1.17 12.53
C ILE A 216 7.80 0.02 12.88
N THR A 217 7.49 -1.20 12.49
CA THR A 217 8.33 -2.37 12.78
C THR A 217 8.83 -3.00 11.49
N LEU A 218 10.15 -3.12 11.35
CA LEU A 218 10.78 -3.72 10.17
C LEU A 218 10.98 -5.23 10.39
N ALA A 219 10.70 -6.02 9.36
CA ALA A 219 10.79 -7.48 9.44
C ALA A 219 11.24 -8.11 8.12
N SER A 220 11.93 -9.24 8.21
CA SER A 220 12.33 -10.05 7.05
C SER A 220 11.23 -10.97 6.51
N HIS A 221 10.23 -11.27 7.33
CA HIS A 221 9.16 -12.20 6.99
C HIS A 221 7.78 -11.58 7.23
N LEU A 222 6.84 -11.94 6.36
CA LEU A 222 5.44 -11.59 6.53
C LEU A 222 4.82 -12.49 7.60
N SER A 223 4.40 -11.89 8.71
CA SER A 223 3.59 -12.45 9.78
C SER A 223 2.23 -12.97 9.28
N ILE A 224 1.62 -13.86 10.08
CA ILE A 224 0.23 -14.30 9.89
C ILE A 224 -0.78 -13.16 10.09
N PHE A 225 -0.43 -12.17 10.91
CA PHE A 225 -1.21 -10.93 11.07
C PHE A 225 -0.71 -9.94 10.02
N LYS A 226 -1.39 -9.88 8.88
CA LYS A 226 -0.94 -9.12 7.71
C LYS A 226 -1.42 -7.68 7.76
N GLY A 227 -2.60 -7.46 8.30
CA GLY A 227 -3.26 -6.17 8.39
C GLY A 227 -4.73 -6.39 8.71
N TYR A 228 -5.38 -5.40 9.31
CA TYR A 228 -6.72 -5.59 9.86
C TYR A 228 -7.75 -6.04 8.79
N TRP A 229 -7.70 -5.45 7.60
CA TRP A 229 -8.63 -5.80 6.52
C TRP A 229 -8.17 -7.03 5.74
N GLU A 230 -6.85 -7.22 5.61
CA GLU A 230 -6.22 -8.36 4.96
C GLU A 230 -6.53 -9.66 5.70
N ASP A 231 -6.50 -9.62 7.03
CA ASP A 231 -6.90 -10.74 7.90
C ASP A 231 -8.40 -11.03 7.81
N LYS A 232 -9.18 -10.16 7.12
CA LYS A 232 -10.60 -10.33 6.79
C LYS A 232 -10.85 -10.59 5.31
N GLY A 233 -9.80 -10.92 4.55
CA GLY A 233 -9.90 -11.33 3.15
C GLY A 233 -9.66 -10.23 2.12
N TYR A 234 -9.24 -9.02 2.53
CA TYR A 234 -8.85 -7.98 1.58
C TYR A 234 -7.50 -8.31 0.93
N GLU A 235 -7.26 -7.78 -0.27
CA GLU A 235 -5.98 -7.96 -0.97
C GLU A 235 -4.83 -7.37 -0.14
N TRP A 236 -3.70 -8.05 -0.06
CA TRP A 236 -2.62 -7.61 0.83
C TRP A 236 -1.76 -6.54 0.17
N PHE A 237 -1.42 -6.72 -1.10
CA PHE A 237 -0.54 -5.77 -1.77
C PHE A 237 -1.29 -4.46 -2.09
N ALA A 238 -2.52 -4.56 -2.59
CA ALA A 238 -3.48 -3.46 -2.73
C ALA A 238 -2.89 -2.21 -3.42
N GLY A 239 -2.09 -2.46 -4.45
CA GLY A 239 -1.43 -1.43 -5.24
C GLY A 239 -2.35 -0.83 -6.31
N ILE A 240 -2.01 0.37 -6.77
CA ILE A 240 -2.70 1.11 -7.85
C ILE A 240 -1.71 1.39 -8.98
#